data_AF-A0A0U1QN48-F1
#
_entry.id   AF-A0A0U1QN48-F1
#
_cell.length_a   1.000
_cell.length_b   1.000
_cell.length_c   1.000
_cell.angle_alpha   90.00
_cell.angle_beta   90.00
_cell.angle_gamma   90.00
#
_symmetry.space_group_name_H-M   'P 1'
#
loop_
_entity.id
_entity.type
_entity.pdbx_description
1 polymer ?
#
loop_
_entity_poly.entity_id
_entity_poly.type
_entity_poly.pdbx_seq_one_letter_code
_entity_poly.pdbx_strand_id
1 'polypeptide(L)'
;MGEVLTGKAICSQYSDLQNDAFGTDDHQFVLTTIAKEALYDVPCTFSNNGKNLITYKEWANDPENYDDYHTDNVKQMVDHLHEGGKLPPMIVGKDLSLYDGQHRLTAYSLLPEIKEVTVYKEV
;
A
#
# COMPACT_ATOMS: atom_id res chain seq x y z
N MET A 1 -11.11 -20.12 3.82
CA MET A 1 -9.88 -19.69 4.52
C MET A 1 -8.80 -19.56 3.46
N GLY A 2 -8.21 -18.37 3.32
CA GLY A 2 -7.13 -18.12 2.36
C GLY A 2 -5.82 -18.76 2.82
N GLU A 3 -4.87 -18.87 1.89
CA GLU A 3 -3.50 -19.30 2.18
C GLU A 3 -2.84 -18.32 3.17
N VAL A 4 -2.16 -18.86 4.18
CA VAL A 4 -1.35 -18.09 5.12
C VAL A 4 0.08 -18.07 4.60
N LEU A 5 0.60 -16.88 4.35
CA LEU A 5 1.97 -16.68 3.88
C LEU A 5 2.80 -15.97 4.95
N THR A 6 4.09 -16.31 5.05
CA THR A 6 5.01 -15.50 5.85
C THR A 6 5.40 -14.23 5.11
N GLY A 7 5.82 -13.19 5.82
CA GLY A 7 6.29 -11.97 5.18
C GLY A 7 7.47 -12.21 4.25
N LYS A 8 8.39 -13.11 4.63
CA LYS A 8 9.47 -13.57 3.75
C LYS A 8 8.97 -14.24 2.46
N ALA A 9 7.91 -15.05 2.55
CA ALA A 9 7.30 -15.66 1.38
C ALA A 9 6.68 -14.60 0.45
N ILE A 10 6.05 -13.56 1.01
CA ILE A 10 5.53 -12.42 0.23
C ILE A 10 6.68 -11.67 -0.45
N CYS A 11 7.73 -11.30 0.28
CA CYS A 11 8.90 -10.63 -0.31
C CYS A 11 9.57 -11.46 -1.43
N SER A 12 9.49 -12.79 -1.34
CA SER A 12 10.02 -13.67 -2.40
C SER A 12 9.18 -13.66 -3.68
N GLN A 13 7.91 -13.20 -3.63
CA GLN A 13 7.03 -13.06 -4.79
C GLN A 13 7.20 -11.73 -5.52
N TYR A 14 7.73 -10.71 -4.84
CA TYR A 14 7.85 -9.35 -5.36
C TYR A 14 9.31 -8.89 -5.21
N SER A 15 10.04 -8.84 -6.33
CA SER A 15 11.47 -8.51 -6.37
C SER A 15 11.82 -7.14 -5.80
N ASP A 16 10.84 -6.25 -5.73
CA ASP A 16 10.90 -4.88 -5.24
C ASP A 16 10.54 -4.74 -3.76
N LEU A 17 10.11 -5.81 -3.09
CA LEU A 17 9.79 -5.81 -1.67
C LEU A 17 10.95 -6.37 -0.85
N GLN A 18 11.75 -5.48 -0.26
CA GLN A 18 12.65 -5.79 0.85
C GLN A 18 12.31 -4.88 2.01
N ASN A 19 11.71 -5.44 3.06
CA ASN A 19 11.35 -4.69 4.25
C ASN A 19 11.54 -5.57 5.49
N ASP A 20 12.56 -5.25 6.28
CA ASP A 20 12.90 -6.01 7.48
C ASP A 20 11.82 -5.94 8.58
N ALA A 21 10.91 -4.96 8.51
CA ALA A 21 9.85 -4.79 9.50
C ALA A 21 8.75 -5.84 9.40
N PHE A 22 8.54 -6.45 8.22
CA PHE A 22 7.56 -7.51 8.05
C PHE A 22 8.09 -8.75 7.31
N GLY A 23 9.18 -8.62 6.57
CA GLY A 23 9.74 -9.63 5.67
C GLY A 23 10.41 -10.82 6.35
N THR A 24 9.93 -11.23 7.53
CA THR A 24 10.47 -12.34 8.32
C THR A 24 9.58 -13.59 8.22
N ASP A 25 10.06 -14.69 8.78
CA ASP A 25 9.30 -15.94 8.90
C ASP A 25 8.25 -15.88 10.05
N ASP A 26 8.35 -14.87 10.94
CA ASP A 26 7.50 -14.74 12.13
C ASP A 26 6.18 -13.99 11.84
N HIS A 27 6.18 -13.07 10.88
CA HIS A 27 4.97 -12.37 10.46
C HIS A 27 4.16 -13.23 9.49
N GLN A 28 2.88 -13.42 9.78
CA GLN A 28 1.97 -14.24 8.99
C GLN A 28 0.84 -13.39 8.43
N PHE A 29 0.48 -13.62 7.17
CA PHE A 29 -0.47 -12.81 6.43
C PHE A 29 -1.50 -13.66 5.71
N VAL A 30 -2.70 -13.12 5.57
CA VAL A 30 -3.76 -13.66 4.73
C VAL A 30 -4.10 -12.65 3.64
N LEU A 31 -4.16 -13.11 2.39
CA LEU A 31 -4.66 -12.30 1.29
C LEU A 31 -6.17 -12.08 1.44
N THR A 32 -6.61 -10.84 1.49
CA THR A 32 -8.01 -10.47 1.68
C THR A 32 -8.37 -9.22 0.87
N THR A 33 -9.67 -9.00 0.69
CA THR A 33 -10.20 -7.82 0.00
C THR A 33 -10.91 -6.95 1.02
N ILE A 34 -10.58 -5.66 1.03
CA ILE A 34 -11.18 -4.67 1.94
C ILE A 34 -11.59 -3.41 1.18
N ALA A 35 -12.50 -2.64 1.77
CA ALA A 35 -12.81 -1.30 1.26
C ALA A 35 -11.55 -0.42 1.36
N LYS A 36 -11.19 0.27 0.27
CA LYS A 36 -9.98 1.11 0.25
C LYS A 36 -10.04 2.24 1.28
N GLU A 37 -11.22 2.76 1.54
CA GLU A 37 -11.45 3.84 2.51
C GLU A 37 -11.14 3.41 3.95
N ALA A 38 -11.24 2.11 4.26
CA ALA A 38 -10.85 1.57 5.56
C ALA A 38 -9.35 1.71 5.85
N LEU A 39 -8.54 2.01 4.82
CA LEU A 39 -7.11 2.23 4.96
C LEU A 39 -6.75 3.70 5.13
N TYR A 40 -7.63 4.69 4.93
CA TYR A 40 -7.19 6.08 4.75
C TYR A 40 -6.64 6.74 6.01
N ASP A 41 -7.39 6.66 7.10
CA ASP A 41 -7.10 7.36 8.36
C ASP A 41 -6.48 6.44 9.42
N VAL A 42 -5.98 5.27 9.02
CA VAL A 42 -5.31 4.33 9.94
C VAL A 42 -3.93 4.90 10.33
N PRO A 43 -3.58 4.91 11.62
CA PRO A 43 -2.28 5.39 12.07
C PRO A 43 -1.12 4.68 11.38
N CYS A 44 -0.20 5.46 10.81
CA CYS A 44 1.00 4.95 10.13
C CYS A 44 2.23 5.65 10.67
N THR A 45 3.10 4.89 11.35
CA THR A 45 4.33 5.42 11.97
C THR A 45 5.38 5.83 10.95
N PHE A 46 5.26 5.37 9.71
CA PHE A 46 6.18 5.65 8.62
C PHE A 46 5.76 6.86 7.77
N SER A 47 4.59 7.44 8.05
CA SER A 47 4.01 8.52 7.27
C SER A 47 4.09 9.87 8.00
N ASN A 48 4.52 10.92 7.30
CA ASN A 48 4.68 12.27 7.88
C ASN A 48 3.36 12.89 8.36
N ASN A 49 2.23 12.52 7.77
CA ASN A 49 0.91 12.98 8.22
C ASN A 49 0.27 12.07 9.28
N GLY A 50 1.00 11.03 9.74
CA GLY A 50 0.57 10.10 10.77
C GLY A 50 -0.49 9.09 10.34
N LYS A 51 -0.87 9.06 9.06
CA LYS A 51 -1.87 8.12 8.51
C LYS A 51 -1.37 7.44 7.25
N ASN A 52 -2.01 6.34 6.90
CA ASN A 52 -1.70 5.53 5.72
C ASN A 52 -1.79 6.31 4.40
N LEU A 53 -2.88 7.05 4.15
CA LEU A 53 -3.05 7.81 2.90
C LEU A 53 -2.33 9.15 2.98
N ILE A 54 -1.44 9.42 2.02
CA ILE A 54 -0.93 10.77 1.74
C ILE A 54 -1.46 11.20 0.38
N THR A 55 -2.16 12.33 0.35
CA THR A 55 -2.66 12.94 -0.88
C THR A 55 -1.59 13.79 -1.55
N TYR A 56 -1.72 14.04 -2.87
CA TYR A 56 -0.84 15.00 -3.56
C TYR A 56 -0.81 16.37 -2.90
N LYS A 57 -1.94 16.82 -2.32
CA LYS A 57 -2.00 18.09 -1.59
C LYS A 57 -1.15 18.07 -0.33
N GLU A 58 -1.11 16.93 0.38
CA GLU A 58 -0.27 16.76 1.57
C GLU A 58 1.20 16.67 1.19
N TRP A 59 1.57 15.88 0.16
CA TRP A 59 2.94 15.84 -0.35
C TRP A 59 3.43 17.20 -0.84
N ALA A 60 2.60 18.01 -1.50
CA ALA A 60 3.00 19.33 -1.98
C ALA A 60 3.44 20.30 -0.86
N ASN A 61 3.10 20.02 0.41
CA ASN A 61 3.58 20.80 1.56
C ASN A 61 4.91 20.25 2.14
N ASP A 62 5.44 19.17 1.58
CA ASP A 62 6.66 18.49 1.98
C ASP A 62 7.61 18.40 0.76
N PRO A 63 8.36 19.49 0.47
CA PRO A 63 9.17 19.60 -0.74
C PRO A 63 10.32 18.59 -0.84
N GLU A 64 10.67 17.90 0.25
CA GLU A 64 11.63 16.79 0.20
C GLU A 64 11.00 15.51 -0.34
N ASN A 65 9.68 15.35 -0.23
CA ASN A 65 8.91 14.19 -0.69
C ASN A 65 8.03 14.49 -1.93
N TYR A 66 7.84 15.77 -2.28
CA TYR A 66 7.24 16.19 -3.55
C TYR A 66 8.30 16.27 -4.65
N ASP A 67 8.90 15.12 -4.96
CA ASP A 67 9.77 14.99 -6.12
C ASP A 67 9.03 14.34 -7.30
N ASP A 68 9.63 14.44 -8.49
CA ASP A 68 9.09 13.83 -9.70
C ASP A 68 9.01 12.30 -9.55
N TYR A 69 9.85 11.69 -8.71
CA TYR A 69 9.85 10.25 -8.49
C TYR A 69 8.56 9.77 -7.79
N HIS A 70 8.13 10.41 -6.70
CA HIS A 70 6.91 10.01 -5.98
C HIS A 70 5.66 10.33 -6.79
N THR A 71 5.64 11.52 -7.42
CA THR A 71 4.45 11.98 -8.15
C THR A 71 4.27 11.32 -9.51
N ASP A 72 5.33 11.09 -10.29
CA ASP A 72 5.21 10.39 -11.58
C ASP A 72 4.96 8.90 -11.40
N ASN A 73 5.47 8.28 -10.34
CA ASN A 73 5.16 6.88 -10.04
C ASN A 73 3.66 6.68 -9.78
N VAL A 74 3.02 7.55 -8.99
CA VAL A 74 1.57 7.48 -8.76
C VAL A 74 0.78 7.74 -10.04
N LYS A 75 1.22 8.68 -10.90
CA LYS A 75 0.58 8.90 -12.22
C LYS A 75 0.65 7.63 -13.08
N GLN A 76 1.82 6.99 -13.18
CA GLN A 76 1.99 5.75 -13.93
C GLN A 76 1.11 4.62 -13.38
N MET A 77 0.98 4.51 -12.05
CA MET A 77 0.07 3.55 -11.42
C MET A 77 -1.40 3.82 -11.77
N VAL A 78 -1.82 5.08 -11.77
CA VAL A 78 -3.18 5.49 -12.15
C VAL A 78 -3.46 5.16 -13.61
N ASP A 79 -2.53 5.49 -14.51
CA ASP A 79 -2.66 5.17 -15.94
C ASP A 79 -2.76 3.65 -16.17
N HIS A 80 -1.90 2.87 -15.50
CA HIS A 80 -1.96 1.41 -15.55
C HIS A 80 -3.30 0.86 -15.08
N LEU A 81 -3.88 1.42 -14.02
CA LEU A 81 -5.19 1.02 -13.51
C LEU A 81 -6.33 1.38 -14.48
N HIS A 82 -6.27 2.56 -15.12
CA HIS A 82 -7.23 2.95 -16.17
C HIS A 82 -7.21 2.00 -17.37
N GLU A 83 -6.03 1.48 -17.73
CA GLU A 83 -5.87 0.49 -18.80
C GLU A 83 -6.38 -0.92 -18.43
N GLY A 84 -6.93 -1.10 -17.21
CA GLY A 84 -7.41 -2.39 -16.70
C GLY A 84 -6.32 -3.24 -16.06
N GLY A 85 -5.15 -2.65 -15.81
CA GLY A 85 -4.05 -3.24 -15.07
C GLY A 85 -4.39 -3.52 -13.60
N LYS A 86 -3.54 -4.30 -12.95
CA LYS A 86 -3.68 -4.64 -11.53
C LYS A 86 -2.35 -4.43 -10.82
N LEU A 87 -2.39 -3.62 -9.77
CA LEU A 87 -1.22 -3.43 -8.90
C LEU A 87 -1.05 -4.60 -7.94
N PRO A 88 0.17 -4.86 -7.46
CA PRO A 88 0.42 -5.78 -6.35
C PRO A 88 -0.42 -5.42 -5.11
N PRO A 89 -0.84 -6.42 -4.30
CA PRO A 89 -1.51 -6.18 -3.03
C PRO A 89 -0.68 -5.28 -2.11
N MET A 90 -1.34 -4.47 -1.30
CA MET A 90 -0.69 -3.72 -0.21
C MET A 90 -0.44 -4.65 0.98
N ILE A 91 0.51 -4.32 1.84
CA ILE A 91 0.86 -5.13 3.01
C ILE A 91 0.54 -4.33 4.26
N VAL A 92 -0.31 -4.90 5.11
CA VAL A 92 -0.85 -4.20 6.29
C VAL A 92 -0.73 -5.06 7.54
N GLY A 93 -0.51 -4.40 8.67
CA GLY A 93 -0.56 -5.01 10.00
C GLY A 93 -1.96 -5.45 10.41
N LYS A 94 -2.06 -6.03 11.61
CA LYS A 94 -3.32 -6.56 12.17
C LYS A 94 -4.40 -5.48 12.28
N ASP A 95 -3.96 -4.25 12.55
CA ASP A 95 -4.75 -3.02 12.71
C ASP A 95 -4.94 -2.23 11.41
N LEU A 96 -4.49 -2.78 10.27
CA LEU A 96 -4.48 -2.14 8.95
C LEU A 96 -3.43 -1.04 8.75
N SER A 97 -2.48 -0.86 9.68
CA SER A 97 -1.35 0.04 9.46
C SER A 97 -0.50 -0.45 8.29
N LEU A 98 -0.14 0.44 7.35
CA LEU A 98 0.62 0.06 6.16
C LEU A 98 2.08 -0.25 6.52
N TYR A 99 2.50 -1.47 6.18
CA TYR A 99 3.92 -1.80 6.05
C TYR A 99 4.46 -1.42 4.67
N ASP A 100 3.66 -1.59 3.63
CA ASP A 100 4.03 -1.27 2.24
C ASP A 100 2.80 -0.96 1.37
N GLY A 101 2.99 -0.04 0.41
CA GLY A 101 2.00 0.28 -0.62
C GLY A 101 1.36 1.66 -0.51
N GLN A 102 1.97 2.62 0.17
CA GLN A 102 1.44 3.99 0.30
C GLN A 102 1.16 4.65 -1.06
N HIS A 103 2.10 4.58 -2.02
CA HIS A 103 1.88 5.07 -3.38
C HIS A 103 0.70 4.40 -4.09
N ARG A 104 0.52 3.08 -3.88
CA ARG A 104 -0.61 2.33 -4.42
C ARG A 104 -1.93 2.81 -3.80
N LEU A 105 -1.95 3.04 -2.49
CA LEU A 105 -3.13 3.60 -1.80
C LEU A 105 -3.49 4.99 -2.33
N THR A 106 -2.48 5.84 -2.55
CA THR A 106 -2.69 7.16 -3.16
C THR A 106 -3.24 7.03 -4.59
N ALA A 107 -2.69 6.14 -5.42
CA ALA A 107 -3.23 5.87 -6.76
C ALA A 107 -4.69 5.40 -6.72
N TYR A 108 -5.01 4.44 -5.86
CA TYR A 108 -6.38 3.98 -5.66
C TYR A 108 -7.33 5.08 -5.16
N SER A 109 -6.85 6.03 -4.34
CA SER A 109 -7.67 7.14 -3.85
C SER A 109 -8.14 8.09 -4.96
N LEU A 110 -7.39 8.16 -6.06
CA LEU A 110 -7.69 9.02 -7.21
C LEU A 110 -8.73 8.41 -8.16
N LEU A 111 -9.06 7.13 -7.99
CA LEU A 111 -9.95 6.35 -8.86
C LEU A 111 -11.25 5.98 -8.11
N PRO A 112 -12.28 6.85 -8.11
CA PRO A 112 -13.49 6.68 -7.30
C PRO A 112 -14.29 5.41 -7.61
N GLU A 113 -14.14 4.85 -8.81
CA GLU A 113 -14.76 3.61 -9.27
C GLU A 113 -14.19 2.36 -8.59
N ILE A 114 -12.93 2.39 -8.15
CA ILE A 114 -12.33 1.30 -7.38
C ILE A 114 -12.81 1.45 -5.94
N LYS A 115 -13.63 0.50 -5.45
CA LYS A 115 -14.14 0.52 -4.06
C LYS A 115 -13.36 -0.38 -3.12
N GLU A 116 -12.84 -1.47 -3.67
CA GLU A 116 -12.18 -2.52 -2.92
C GLU A 116 -10.77 -2.78 -3.46
N VAL A 117 -9.88 -3.16 -2.56
CA VAL A 117 -8.47 -3.43 -2.85
C VAL A 117 -8.06 -4.70 -2.15
N THR A 118 -7.13 -5.43 -2.78
CA THR A 118 -6.55 -6.63 -2.20
C THR A 118 -5.35 -6.25 -1.33
N VAL A 119 -5.28 -6.83 -0.13
CA VAL A 119 -4.19 -6.64 0.82
C VAL A 119 -3.73 -7.96 1.42
N TYR A 120 -2.44 -8.07 1.73
CA TYR A 120 -1.93 -9.04 2.69
C TYR A 120 -2.10 -8.46 4.08
N LYS A 121 -3.06 -9.01 4.84
CA LYS A 121 -3.33 -8.58 6.21
C LYS A 121 -2.68 -9.53 7.20
N GLU A 122 -1.92 -8.98 8.13
CA GLU A 122 -1.28 -9.75 9.19
C GLU A 122 -2.32 -10.43 10.12
N VAL A 123 -2.05 -11.67 10.54
CA VAL A 123 -2.90 -12.48 11.44
C VAL A 123 -2.23 -12.79 12.78
#